data_AF-A0A2D6JVC4-F1
#
_entry.id   AF-A0A2D6JVC4-F1
#
_cell.length_a   1.000
_cell.length_b   1.000
_cell.length_c   1.000
_cell.angle_alpha   90.00
_cell.angle_beta   90.00
_cell.angle_gamma   90.00
#
_symmetry.space_group_name_H-M   'P 1'
#
loop_
_entity.id
_entity.type
_entity.pdbx_description
1 polymer ?
#
loop_
_entity_poly.entity_id
_entity_poly.type
_entity_poly.pdbx_seq_one_letter_code
_entity_poly.pdbx_strand_id
1 'polypeptide(L)'
;MAELKAFHEDFGRGDEPKAGGERGFGIVFAFVFAVIGLWPLLDGGAIRLWALIAAGVFAAAGLFWPTLLRPLNRVWFLFGMALHKVVNPLVMGLLFYATITPIALVMRLMGKDPLRRRFDRQAKSYWIERRPAGPEPQSMRHQF
;
A
#
# COMPACT_ATOMS: atom_id res chain seq x y z
N MET A 1 -20.59 11.66 29.66
CA MET A 1 -20.19 10.94 28.43
C MET A 1 -21.22 11.23 27.34
N ALA A 2 -21.37 12.51 27.00
CA ALA A 2 -22.31 13.01 26.00
C ALA A 2 -21.55 14.02 25.14
N GLU A 3 -21.87 14.05 23.85
CA GLU A 3 -21.33 14.93 22.79
C GLU A 3 -20.01 14.55 22.10
N LEU A 4 -20.08 13.56 21.20
CA LEU A 4 -19.14 13.40 20.08
C LEU A 4 -19.86 13.36 18.71
N LYS A 5 -21.14 13.74 18.67
CA LYS A 5 -22.03 13.59 17.48
C LYS A 5 -22.31 14.90 16.75
N ALA A 6 -21.46 15.92 16.93
CA ALA A 6 -21.67 17.28 16.40
C ALA A 6 -20.96 17.58 15.06
N PHE A 7 -20.11 16.68 14.56
CA PHE A 7 -19.43 16.83 13.28
C PHE A 7 -19.95 15.82 12.24
N HIS A 8 -20.03 16.26 10.97
CA HIS A 8 -20.33 15.39 9.82
C HIS A 8 -19.23 14.34 9.57
N GLU A 9 -18.00 14.66 9.97
CA GLU A 9 -16.84 13.80 9.82
C GLU A 9 -16.59 12.98 11.10
N ASP A 10 -16.50 11.67 10.94
CA ASP A 10 -16.13 10.74 12.01
C ASP A 10 -14.60 10.64 12.10
N PHE A 11 -13.99 11.49 12.92
CA PHE A 11 -12.55 11.46 13.21
C PHE A 11 -12.10 10.20 13.97
N GLY A 12 -13.03 9.34 14.41
CA GLY A 12 -12.76 8.05 15.02
C GLY A 12 -12.62 6.90 14.00
N ARG A 13 -12.87 7.15 12.70
CA ARG A 13 -12.73 6.15 11.65
C ARG A 13 -11.25 5.95 11.26
N GLY A 14 -10.47 5.41 12.19
CA GLY A 14 -9.22 4.78 11.86
C GLY A 14 -9.53 3.47 11.14
N ASP A 15 -9.19 3.37 9.86
CA ASP A 15 -9.17 2.08 9.15
C ASP A 15 -8.01 1.25 9.70
N GLU A 16 -8.22 0.67 10.89
CA GLU A 16 -7.24 -0.22 11.50
C GLU A 16 -7.00 -1.41 10.56
N PRO A 17 -5.74 -1.76 10.26
CA PRO A 17 -5.42 -2.94 9.50
C PRO A 17 -6.03 -4.18 10.16
N LYS A 18 -7.07 -4.74 9.55
CA LYS A 18 -7.69 -5.99 10.01
C LYS A 18 -6.96 -7.17 9.39
N ALA A 19 -6.72 -8.20 10.19
CA ALA A 19 -6.23 -9.46 9.65
C ALA A 19 -7.22 -10.00 8.61
N GLY A 20 -6.69 -10.54 7.51
CA GLY A 20 -7.52 -11.20 6.49
C GLY A 20 -8.28 -12.38 7.09
N GLY A 21 -9.38 -12.80 6.45
CA GLY A 21 -10.19 -13.92 6.94
C GLY A 21 -9.41 -15.24 6.97
N GLU A 22 -9.68 -16.08 7.96
CA GLU A 22 -8.96 -17.33 8.20
C GLU A 22 -9.13 -18.33 7.04
N ARG A 23 -10.29 -18.30 6.36
CA ARG A 23 -10.55 -19.09 5.15
C ARG A 23 -9.62 -18.70 4.01
N GLY A 24 -9.45 -17.40 3.79
CA GLY A 24 -8.55 -16.86 2.76
C GLY A 24 -7.11 -17.23 3.04
N PHE A 25 -6.67 -17.14 4.30
CA PHE A 25 -5.36 -17.60 4.72
C PHE A 25 -5.12 -19.09 4.38
N GLY A 26 -6.07 -19.97 4.73
CA GLY A 26 -5.97 -21.39 4.41
C GLY A 26 -5.86 -21.68 2.91
N ILE A 27 -6.68 -21.02 2.08
CA ILE A 27 -6.67 -21.18 0.62
C ILE A 27 -5.35 -20.71 0.01
N VAL A 28 -4.83 -19.56 0.44
CA VAL A 28 -3.54 -19.03 -0.07
C VAL A 28 -2.40 -20.00 0.24
N PHE A 29 -2.31 -20.51 1.47
CA PHE A 29 -1.27 -21.47 1.83
C PHE A 29 -1.45 -22.82 1.13
N ALA A 30 -2.69 -23.29 0.94
CA ALA A 30 -2.94 -24.48 0.14
C ALA A 30 -2.44 -24.31 -1.30
N PHE A 31 -2.70 -23.16 -1.92
CA PHE A 31 -2.20 -22.84 -3.26
C PHE A 31 -0.67 -22.80 -3.31
N VAL A 32 -0.02 -22.12 -2.35
CA VAL A 32 1.44 -22.06 -2.26
C VAL A 32 2.06 -23.46 -2.14
N PHE A 33 1.53 -24.30 -1.26
CA PHE A 33 2.03 -25.67 -1.10
C PHE A 33 1.74 -26.56 -2.32
N ALA A 34 0.62 -26.35 -3.01
CA ALA A 34 0.33 -27.04 -4.27
C ALA A 34 1.34 -26.66 -5.35
N VAL A 35 1.67 -25.38 -5.51
CA VAL A 35 2.71 -24.92 -6.43
C VAL A 35 4.06 -25.54 -6.07
N ILE A 36 4.46 -25.54 -4.80
CA ILE A 36 5.72 -26.17 -4.35
C ILE A 36 5.72 -27.68 -4.60
N GLY A 37 4.58 -28.34 -4.41
CA GLY A 37 4.37 -29.77 -4.61
C GLY A 37 4.52 -30.20 -6.06
N LEU A 38 4.00 -29.37 -6.97
CA LEU A 38 3.96 -29.61 -8.42
C LEU A 38 5.13 -28.99 -9.18
N TRP A 39 5.86 -28.03 -8.61
CA TRP A 39 7.00 -27.37 -9.25
C TRP A 39 8.01 -28.35 -9.87
N PRO A 40 8.41 -29.45 -9.20
CA PRO A 40 9.39 -30.38 -9.77
C PRO A 40 8.94 -31.04 -11.07
N LEU A 41 7.64 -31.07 -11.39
CA LEU A 41 7.16 -31.66 -12.65
C LEU A 41 7.64 -30.87 -13.88
N LEU A 42 7.92 -29.57 -13.73
CA LEU A 42 8.43 -28.74 -14.81
C LEU A 42 9.82 -29.19 -15.26
N ASP A 43 10.60 -29.73 -14.33
CA ASP A 43 11.96 -30.21 -14.56
C ASP A 43 12.04 -31.75 -14.67
N GLY A 44 10.89 -32.44 -14.80
CA GLY A 44 10.80 -33.91 -14.86
C GLY A 44 11.05 -34.64 -13.53
N GLY A 45 11.09 -33.92 -12.41
CA GLY A 45 11.25 -34.46 -11.07
C GLY A 45 9.96 -35.04 -10.48
N ALA A 46 10.10 -35.80 -9.40
CA ALA A 46 8.96 -36.39 -8.68
C ALA A 46 8.16 -35.35 -7.88
N ILE A 47 6.84 -35.56 -7.76
CA ILE A 47 5.98 -34.76 -6.89
C ILE A 47 6.52 -34.74 -5.46
N ARG A 48 6.50 -33.58 -4.82
CA ARG A 48 6.79 -33.47 -3.38
C ARG A 48 5.53 -33.80 -2.61
N LEU A 49 5.32 -35.09 -2.34
CA LEU A 49 4.11 -35.59 -1.69
C LEU A 49 3.84 -34.90 -0.34
N TRP A 50 4.89 -34.58 0.43
CA TRP A 50 4.76 -33.84 1.69
C TRP A 50 4.12 -32.46 1.52
N ALA A 51 4.45 -31.76 0.42
CA ALA A 51 3.90 -30.44 0.12
C ALA A 51 2.44 -30.55 -0.35
N LEU A 52 2.10 -31.59 -1.12
CA LEU A 52 0.72 -31.86 -1.51
C LEU A 52 -0.16 -32.25 -0.31
N ILE A 53 0.37 -33.04 0.63
CA ILE A 53 -0.32 -33.34 1.89
C ILE A 53 -0.56 -32.06 2.67
N ALA A 54 0.46 -31.20 2.82
CA ALA A 54 0.30 -29.91 3.48
C ALA A 54 -0.76 -29.03 2.77
N ALA A 55 -0.76 -29.00 1.44
CA ALA A 55 -1.79 -28.28 0.66
C ALA A 55 -3.20 -28.79 0.98
N GLY A 56 -3.40 -30.11 1.00
CA GLY A 56 -4.68 -30.73 1.36
C GLY A 56 -5.11 -30.40 2.79
N VAL A 57 -4.19 -30.43 3.75
CA VAL A 57 -4.46 -30.08 5.15
C VAL A 57 -4.88 -28.62 5.27
N PHE A 58 -4.17 -27.68 4.64
CA PHE A 58 -4.51 -26.26 4.67
C PHE A 58 -5.84 -25.96 3.96
N ALA A 59 -6.13 -26.64 2.84
CA ALA A 59 -7.40 -26.51 2.13
C ALA A 59 -8.56 -27.03 2.99
N ALA A 60 -8.43 -28.22 3.57
CA ALA A 60 -9.45 -28.81 4.43
C ALA A 60 -9.66 -27.98 5.71
N ALA A 61 -8.57 -27.54 6.36
CA ALA A 61 -8.66 -26.67 7.53
C ALA A 61 -9.32 -25.32 7.18
N GLY A 62 -8.98 -24.72 6.04
CA GLY A 62 -9.59 -23.47 5.58
C GLY A 62 -11.09 -23.60 5.29
N LEU A 63 -11.55 -24.74 4.79
CA LEU A 63 -12.95 -24.95 4.40
C LEU A 63 -13.84 -25.42 5.55
N PHE A 64 -13.36 -26.38 6.35
CA PHE A 64 -14.15 -27.06 7.38
C PHE A 64 -13.92 -26.50 8.79
N TRP A 65 -12.68 -26.11 9.15
CA TRP A 65 -12.33 -25.62 10.49
C TRP A 65 -11.44 -24.38 10.47
N PRO A 66 -11.90 -23.26 9.88
CA PRO A 66 -11.07 -22.05 9.73
C PRO A 66 -10.60 -21.47 11.07
N THR A 67 -11.35 -21.68 12.15
CA THR A 67 -10.98 -21.23 13.50
C THR A 67 -9.65 -21.80 13.99
N LEU A 68 -9.25 -22.98 13.52
CA LEU A 68 -7.96 -23.60 13.87
C LEU A 68 -6.78 -22.83 13.26
N LEU A 69 -6.99 -22.18 12.11
CA LEU A 69 -5.97 -21.37 11.43
C LEU A 69 -5.86 -19.95 12.01
N ARG A 70 -6.75 -19.55 12.92
CA ARG A 70 -6.78 -18.21 13.51
C ARG A 70 -5.47 -17.77 14.18
N PRO A 71 -4.83 -18.54 15.09
CA PRO A 71 -3.57 -18.12 15.71
C PRO A 71 -2.45 -17.97 14.67
N LEU A 72 -2.40 -18.88 13.70
CA LEU A 72 -1.40 -18.86 12.64
C LEU A 72 -1.58 -17.65 11.71
N ASN A 73 -2.81 -17.39 11.30
CA ASN A 73 -3.18 -16.22 10.51
C ASN A 73 -2.83 -14.91 11.23
N ARG A 74 -3.05 -14.84 12.55
CA ARG A 74 -2.67 -13.68 13.35
C ARG A 74 -1.15 -13.48 13.37
N VAL A 75 -0.37 -14.53 13.61
CA VAL A 75 1.11 -14.42 13.59
C VAL A 75 1.59 -14.00 12.20
N TRP A 76 1.06 -14.60 11.14
CA TRP A 76 1.37 -14.21 9.77
C TRP A 76 1.04 -12.76 9.47
N PHE A 77 -0.11 -12.28 9.95
CA PHE A 77 -0.52 -10.89 9.82
C PHE A 77 0.44 -9.93 10.54
N LEU A 78 0.82 -10.22 11.79
CA LEU A 78 1.81 -9.42 12.52
C LEU A 78 3.16 -9.40 11.81
N PHE A 79 3.60 -10.54 11.27
CA PHE A 79 4.81 -10.62 10.47
C PHE A 79 4.70 -9.75 9.21
N GLY A 80 3.57 -9.81 8.50
CA GLY A 80 3.29 -8.94 7.35
C GLY A 80 3.33 -7.46 7.69
N MET A 81 2.79 -7.06 8.84
CA MET A 81 2.87 -5.67 9.34
C MET A 81 4.31 -5.26 9.66
N ALA A 82 5.10 -6.15 10.29
CA ALA A 82 6.50 -5.88 10.58
C ALA A 82 7.32 -5.73 9.29
N LEU A 83 7.10 -6.61 8.31
CA LEU A 83 7.71 -6.52 6.99
C LEU A 83 7.30 -5.23 6.28
N HIS A 84 6.02 -4.86 6.33
CA HIS A 84 5.52 -3.63 5.73
C HIS A 84 6.23 -2.38 6.29
N LYS A 85 6.51 -2.33 7.60
CA LYS A 85 7.26 -1.22 8.22
C LYS A 85 8.66 -1.03 7.64
N VAL A 86 9.29 -2.09 7.11
CA VAL A 86 10.62 -2.04 6.48
C VAL A 86 10.51 -1.81 4.98
N VAL A 87 9.62 -2.56 4.32
CA VAL A 87 9.45 -2.51 2.86
C VAL A 87 8.88 -1.16 2.41
N ASN A 88 7.94 -0.57 3.15
CA ASN A 88 7.33 0.69 2.75
C ASN A 88 8.34 1.84 2.66
N PRO A 89 9.17 2.14 3.69
CA PRO A 89 10.24 3.13 3.57
C PRO A 89 11.26 2.78 2.49
N LEU A 90 11.60 1.50 2.31
CA LEU A 90 12.57 1.06 1.31
C LEU A 90 12.07 1.32 -0.11
N VAL A 91 10.83 0.95 -0.41
CA VAL A 91 10.19 1.20 -1.71
C VAL A 91 10.03 2.69 -1.95
N MET A 92 9.59 3.46 -0.95
CA MET A 92 9.47 4.92 -1.07
C MET A 92 10.82 5.59 -1.27
N GLY A 93 11.87 5.12 -0.58
CA GLY A 93 13.25 5.58 -0.78
C GLY A 93 13.76 5.24 -2.18
N LEU A 94 13.54 4.01 -2.65
CA LEU A 94 13.90 3.61 -4.01
C LEU A 94 13.19 4.48 -5.05
N LEU A 95 11.88 4.69 -4.93
CA LEU A 95 11.13 5.55 -5.85
C LEU A 95 11.68 6.98 -5.84
N PHE A 96 12.00 7.52 -4.65
CA PHE A 96 12.57 8.86 -4.53
C PHE A 96 13.93 8.97 -5.21
N TYR A 97 14.84 8.03 -4.98
CA TYR A 97 16.21 8.12 -5.52
C TYR A 97 16.33 7.62 -6.96
N ALA A 98 15.52 6.66 -7.39
CA ALA A 98 15.55 6.11 -8.74
C ALA A 98 14.72 6.93 -9.74
N THR A 99 13.66 7.61 -9.28
CA THR A 99 12.75 8.35 -10.17
C THR A 99 12.77 9.84 -9.89
N ILE A 100 12.42 10.27 -8.68
CA ILE A 100 12.22 11.70 -8.38
C ILE A 100 13.55 12.46 -8.45
N THR A 101 14.61 11.91 -7.86
CA THR A 101 15.93 12.54 -7.78
C THR A 101 16.57 12.76 -9.16
N PRO A 102 16.62 11.77 -10.07
CA PRO A 102 17.15 12.01 -11.42
C PRO A 102 16.30 13.00 -12.21
N ILE A 103 14.98 12.97 -12.10
CA ILE A 103 14.12 13.98 -12.73
C ILE A 103 14.48 15.38 -12.22
N ALA A 104 14.62 15.55 -10.90
CA ALA A 104 15.01 16.81 -10.29
C ALA A 104 16.41 17.26 -10.74
N LEU A 105 17.35 16.33 -10.88
CA LEU A 105 18.70 16.62 -11.38
C LEU A 105 18.66 17.09 -12.83
N VAL A 106 17.93 16.40 -13.71
CA VAL A 106 17.76 16.80 -15.11
C VAL A 106 17.11 18.18 -15.20
N MET A 107 16.06 18.45 -14.44
CA MET A 107 15.43 19.78 -14.41
C MET A 107 16.41 20.87 -13.97
N ARG A 108 17.25 20.58 -12.96
CA ARG A 108 18.27 21.51 -12.47
C ARG A 108 19.36 21.77 -13.52
N LEU A 109 19.80 20.73 -14.25
CA LEU A 109 20.75 20.85 -15.35
C LEU A 109 20.15 21.65 -16.52
N MET A 110 18.86 21.51 -16.79
CA MET A 110 18.12 22.32 -17.77
C MET A 110 17.80 23.75 -17.27
N GLY A 111 18.22 24.13 -16.06
CA GLY A 111 17.93 25.44 -15.47
C GLY A 111 16.46 25.68 -15.10
N LYS A 112 15.62 24.65 -15.09
CA LYS A 112 14.20 24.76 -14.75
C LYS A 112 14.01 24.74 -13.23
N ASP A 113 13.38 25.78 -12.70
CA ASP A 113 12.98 25.87 -11.29
C ASP A 113 11.47 26.19 -11.17
N PRO A 114 10.59 25.18 -11.34
CA PRO A 114 9.14 25.40 -11.34
C PRO A 114 8.62 25.95 -10.01
N LEU A 115 9.32 25.66 -8.92
CA LEU A 115 8.97 26.08 -7.57
C LEU A 115 9.60 27.41 -7.16
N ARG A 116 10.38 28.07 -8.03
CA ARG A 116 11.06 29.35 -7.77
C ARG A 116 11.71 29.38 -6.38
N ARG A 117 12.50 28.34 -6.06
CA ARG A 117 13.01 28.07 -4.71
C ARG A 117 14.10 29.03 -4.27
N ARG A 118 14.73 29.73 -5.23
CA ARG A 118 15.75 30.72 -4.92
C ARG A 118 15.11 31.98 -4.35
N PHE A 119 15.58 32.40 -3.18
CA PHE A 119 15.17 33.65 -2.57
C PHE A 119 15.73 34.83 -3.38
N ASP A 120 14.84 35.68 -3.89
CA ASP A 120 15.13 36.94 -4.56
C ASP A 120 14.95 38.11 -3.56
N ARG A 121 16.06 38.75 -3.19
CA ARG A 121 16.06 39.92 -2.29
C ARG A 121 15.51 41.19 -2.95
N GLN A 122 15.44 41.23 -4.28
CA GLN A 122 14.99 42.39 -5.05
C GLN A 122 13.51 42.27 -5.46
N ALA A 123 12.89 41.10 -5.23
CA ALA A 123 11.49 40.89 -5.50
C ALA A 123 10.62 41.76 -4.57
N LYS A 124 9.78 42.62 -5.17
CA LYS A 124 8.78 43.42 -4.43
C LYS A 124 7.71 42.55 -3.76
N SER A 125 7.40 41.40 -4.36
CA SER A 125 6.47 40.41 -3.84
C SER A 125 6.70 39.07 -4.53
N TYR A 126 6.54 37.96 -3.82
CA TYR A 126 6.55 36.60 -4.38
C TYR A 126 5.19 36.17 -4.93
N TRP A 127 4.15 37.01 -4.76
CA TRP A 127 2.81 36.73 -5.25
C TRP A 127 2.81 36.62 -6.78
N ILE A 128 2.35 35.47 -7.29
CA ILE A 128 2.21 35.25 -8.73
C ILE A 128 0.84 35.77 -9.14
N GLU A 129 0.80 36.97 -9.74
CA GLU A 129 -0.41 37.49 -10.37
C GLU A 129 -0.87 36.56 -11.49
N ARG A 130 -2.08 36.01 -11.36
CA ARG A 130 -2.70 35.20 -12.41
C ARG A 130 -3.32 36.11 -13.45
N ARG A 131 -2.92 35.92 -14.72
CA ARG A 131 -3.53 36.58 -15.88
C ARG A 131 -3.94 35.51 -16.91
N PRO A 132 -5.24 35.38 -17.23
CA PRO A 132 -6.37 36.18 -16.74
C PRO A 132 -6.61 35.99 -15.23
N ALA A 133 -7.35 36.92 -14.63
CA ALA A 133 -7.83 36.76 -13.25
C ALA A 133 -8.54 35.40 -13.13
N GLY A 134 -8.49 34.80 -11.92
CA GLY A 134 -9.07 33.48 -11.67
C GLY A 134 -10.52 33.35 -12.17
N PRO A 135 -11.03 32.12 -12.34
CA PRO A 135 -12.36 31.90 -12.89
C PRO A 135 -13.40 32.71 -12.11
N GLU A 136 -14.42 33.20 -12.82
CA GLU A 136 -15.41 34.08 -12.21
C GLU A 136 -16.00 33.45 -10.95
N PRO A 137 -16.31 34.24 -9.90
CA PRO A 137 -16.87 33.72 -8.64
C PRO A 137 -18.10 32.82 -8.85
N GLN A 138 -18.83 33.02 -9.94
CA GLN A 138 -20.01 32.26 -10.35
C GLN A 138 -19.70 30.88 -10.93
N SER A 139 -18.42 30.54 -11.16
CA SER A 139 -17.99 29.22 -11.63
C SER A 139 -18.11 28.12 -10.57
N MET A 140 -18.19 28.48 -9.29
CA MET A 140 -18.35 27.53 -8.17
C MET A 140 -19.83 27.24 -7.86
N ARG A 141 -20.64 26.94 -8.88
CA ARG A 141 -22.10 26.70 -8.73
C ARG A 141 -22.47 25.36 -8.09
N HIS A 142 -21.54 24.40 -8.05
CA HIS A 142 -21.76 23.05 -7.52
C HIS A 142 -20.57 22.63 -6.65
N GLN A 143 -20.32 23.38 -5.57
CA GLN A 143 -19.19 23.12 -4.69
C GLN A 143 -19.49 22.07 -3.60
N PHE A 144 -20.74 21.63 -3.50
CA PHE A 144 -21.23 20.63 -2.56
C PHE A 144 -22.17 19.66 -3.27
#